data_AF-A0A0R3R435-F1
#
_entry.id   AF-A0A0R3R435-F1
#
_cell.length_a   1.000
_cell.length_b   1.000
_cell.length_c   1.000
_cell.angle_alpha   90.00
_cell.angle_beta   90.00
_cell.angle_gamma   90.00
#
_symmetry.space_group_name_H-M   'P 1'
#
loop_
_entity.id
_entity.type
_entity.pdbx_description
1 polymer ?
#
loop_
_entity_poly.entity_id
_entity_poly.type
_entity_poly.pdbx_seq_one_letter_code
_entity_poly.pdbx_strand_id
1 'polypeptide(L)'
;MLGVYLPTIQHILGVTMFIRLAWVVGIAGIVDTMILLLLCCLCTLLTSISLSAVATNGIVESGGVYFMISRNLGAEFGSAVGILFYLANTVASSMYLIGGIEVML
;
A
#
# COMPACT_ATOMS: atom_id res chain seq x y z
N MET A 1 6.27 5.84 -17.66
CA MET A 1 6.33 4.55 -16.93
C MET A 1 7.32 4.57 -15.76
N LEU A 2 8.57 5.02 -15.96
CA LEU A 2 9.58 5.11 -14.88
C LEU A 2 9.11 5.87 -13.64
N GLY A 3 8.37 6.97 -13.80
CA GLY A 3 7.90 7.80 -12.68
C GLY A 3 6.80 7.22 -11.79
N VAL A 4 6.18 6.08 -12.16
CA VAL A 4 5.11 5.44 -11.35
C VAL A 4 5.48 3.99 -11.03
N TYR A 5 5.92 3.22 -12.02
CA TYR A 5 6.18 1.79 -11.85
C TYR A 5 7.32 1.51 -10.85
N LEU A 6 8.48 2.16 -11.00
CA LEU A 6 9.62 1.94 -10.11
C LEU A 6 9.33 2.39 -8.67
N PRO A 7 8.78 3.59 -8.40
CA PRO A 7 8.42 3.99 -7.05
C PRO A 7 7.38 3.08 -6.40
N THR A 8 6.39 2.60 -7.18
CA THR A 8 5.33 1.72 -6.65
C THR A 8 5.89 0.37 -6.22
N ILE A 9 6.74 -0.26 -7.05
CA ILE A 9 7.37 -1.53 -6.68
C ILE A 9 8.26 -1.37 -5.45
N GLN A 10 9.06 -0.29 -5.40
CA GLN A 10 9.93 -0.02 -4.26
C GLN A 10 9.13 0.14 -2.95
N HIS A 11 7.92 0.71 -3.01
CA HIS A 11 7.09 0.89 -1.82
C HIS A 11 6.35 -0.39 -1.38
N ILE A 12 6.10 -1.34 -2.30
CA ILE A 12 5.45 -2.62 -1.98
C ILE A 12 6.46 -3.61 -1.39
N LEU A 13 7.67 -3.66 -1.94
CA LEU A 13 8.73 -4.56 -1.46
C LEU A 13 9.26 -4.06 -0.12
N GLY A 14 8.86 -4.72 0.97
CA GLY A 14 9.18 -4.30 2.33
C GLY A 14 9.69 -5.42 3.24
N VAL A 15 9.90 -5.05 4.49
CA VAL A 15 10.43 -5.91 5.58
C VAL A 15 9.65 -7.22 5.73
N THR A 16 8.32 -7.19 5.58
CA THR A 16 7.45 -8.36 5.75
C THR A 16 7.75 -9.47 4.75
N MET A 17 8.10 -9.13 3.51
CA MET A 17 8.43 -10.11 2.48
C MET A 17 9.72 -10.87 2.78
N PHE A 18 10.74 -10.19 3.32
CA PHE A 18 12.05 -10.79 3.55
C PHE A 18 12.17 -11.49 4.92
N ILE A 19 11.62 -10.89 5.98
CA ILE A 19 11.81 -11.40 7.35
C ILE A 19 10.65 -12.32 7.76
N ARG A 20 9.41 -11.92 7.47
CA ARG A 20 8.23 -12.57 8.05
C ARG A 20 7.65 -13.67 7.18
N LEU A 21 7.80 -13.59 5.86
CA LEU A 21 7.17 -14.54 4.93
C LEU A 21 7.56 -16.01 5.22
N ALA A 22 8.84 -16.29 5.44
CA ALA A 22 9.31 -17.65 5.74
C ALA A 22 8.70 -18.20 7.04
N TRP A 23 8.57 -17.36 8.06
CA TRP A 23 7.96 -17.72 9.34
C TRP A 23 6.45 -18.00 9.19
N VAL A 24 5.74 -17.17 8.42
CA VAL A 24 4.29 -17.36 8.17
C VAL A 24 4.05 -18.67 7.41
N VAL A 25 4.86 -18.97 6.39
CA VAL A 25 4.80 -20.26 5.65
C VAL A 25 5.13 -21.44 6.55
N GLY A 26 6.08 -21.27 7.48
CA GLY A 26 6.47 -22.31 8.43
C GLY A 26 5.38 -22.68 9.44
N ILE A 27 4.54 -21.73 9.86
CA ILE A 27 3.48 -21.98 10.85
C ILE A 27 2.15 -22.36 10.20
N ALA A 28 1.72 -21.62 9.18
CA ALA A 28 0.42 -21.85 8.55
C ALA A 28 0.47 -22.91 7.44
N GLY A 29 1.66 -23.20 6.88
CA GLY A 29 1.80 -24.10 5.75
C GLY A 29 1.57 -23.42 4.39
N ILE A 30 1.94 -24.13 3.32
CA ILE A 30 2.00 -23.56 1.96
C ILE A 30 0.61 -23.23 1.39
N VAL A 31 -0.39 -24.08 1.64
CA VAL A 31 -1.74 -23.89 1.07
C VAL A 31 -2.41 -22.67 1.68
N ASP A 32 -2.40 -22.55 3.01
CA ASP A 32 -3.05 -21.45 3.71
C ASP A 32 -2.37 -20.12 3.43
N THR A 33 -1.03 -20.10 3.36
CA THR A 33 -0.29 -18.89 2.96
C THR A 33 -0.53 -18.48 1.51
N MET A 34 -0.71 -19.43 0.59
CA MET A 34 -1.09 -19.13 -0.79
C MET A 34 -2.49 -18.50 -0.88
N ILE A 35 -3.46 -19.03 -0.14
CA ILE A 35 -4.83 -18.48 -0.08
C ILE A 35 -4.81 -17.06 0.51
N LEU A 36 -4.07 -16.86 1.61
CA LEU A 36 -3.89 -15.54 2.22
C LEU A 36 -3.30 -14.54 1.22
N LEU A 37 -2.22 -14.91 0.52
CA LEU A 37 -1.56 -14.05 -0.46
C LEU A 37 -2.52 -13.69 -1.60
N LEU A 38 -3.29 -14.67 -2.09
CA LEU A 38 -4.28 -14.46 -3.16
C LEU A 38 -5.37 -13.47 -2.74
N LEU A 39 -5.89 -13.58 -1.51
CA LEU A 39 -6.88 -12.64 -0.98
C LEU A 39 -6.33 -11.22 -0.83
N CYS A 40 -5.11 -11.06 -0.29
CA CYS A 40 -4.45 -9.75 -0.20
C CYS A 40 -4.20 -9.12 -1.57
N CYS A 41 -3.74 -9.91 -2.54
CA CYS A 41 -3.54 -9.47 -3.92
C CYS A 41 -4.85 -9.05 -4.58
N LEU A 42 -5.92 -9.84 -4.43
CA LEU A 42 -7.25 -9.49 -4.96
C LEU A 42 -7.77 -8.17 -4.38
N CYS A 43 -7.67 -7.98 -3.06
CA CYS A 43 -8.08 -6.74 -2.41
C CYS A 43 -7.31 -5.52 -2.96
N THR A 44 -5.98 -5.66 -3.11
CA THR A 44 -5.12 -4.59 -3.65
C THR A 44 -5.42 -4.30 -5.12
N LEU A 45 -5.71 -5.33 -5.92
CA LEU A 45 -6.11 -5.19 -7.33
C LEU A 45 -7.45 -4.46 -7.49
N LEU A 46 -8.46 -4.81 -6.68
CA LEU A 46 -9.74 -4.11 -6.71
C LEU A 46 -9.60 -2.64 -6.31
N THR A 47 -8.74 -2.37 -5.32
CA THR A 47 -8.42 -1.00 -4.88
C THR A 47 -7.69 -0.21 -5.98
N SER A 48 -6.75 -0.84 -6.70
CA SER A 48 -5.99 -0.18 -7.77
C SER A 48 -6.87 0.13 -9.00
N ILE A 49 -7.83 -0.74 -9.33
CA ILE A 49 -8.83 -0.48 -10.37
C ILE A 49 -9.69 0.73 -9.98
N SER A 50 -10.12 0.80 -8.72
CA SER A 50 -10.90 1.94 -8.20
C SER A 50 -10.10 3.24 -8.28
N LEU A 51 -8.82 3.21 -7.88
CA LEU A 51 -7.95 4.38 -7.96
C LEU A 51 -7.66 4.80 -9.41
N SER A 52 -7.58 3.85 -10.35
CA SER A 52 -7.45 4.12 -11.78
C SER A 52 -8.68 4.86 -12.33
N ALA A 53 -9.89 4.48 -11.89
CA ALA A 53 -11.10 5.21 -12.23
C ALA A 53 -11.06 6.65 -11.68
N VAL A 54 -10.64 6.85 -10.43
CA VAL A 54 -10.49 8.19 -9.84
C VAL A 54 -9.44 9.03 -10.58
N ALA A 55 -8.31 8.42 -10.97
CA ALA A 55 -7.23 9.11 -11.67
C ALA A 55 -7.57 9.51 -13.11
N THR A 56 -8.52 8.82 -13.74
CA THR A 56 -9.01 9.12 -15.10
C THR A 56 -10.23 10.04 -15.10
N ASN A 57 -10.82 10.32 -13.94
CA ASN A 57 -11.88 11.30 -13.80
C ASN A 57 -11.30 12.71 -13.57
N GLY A 58 -11.65 13.65 -14.44
CA GLY A 58 -11.28 15.06 -14.33
C GLY A 58 -9.89 15.42 -14.86
N ILE A 59 -9.50 16.68 -14.62
CA ILE A 59 -8.20 17.23 -15.02
C ILE A 59 -7.26 17.06 -13.83
N VAL A 60 -6.24 16.22 -13.98
CA VAL A 60 -5.23 15.98 -12.93
C VAL A 60 -4.25 17.14 -12.91
N GLU A 61 -4.53 18.15 -12.10
CA GLU A 61 -3.57 19.22 -11.78
C GLU A 61 -2.50 18.69 -10.81
N SER A 62 -1.33 19.34 -10.75
CA SER A 62 -0.23 18.87 -9.89
C SER A 62 -0.60 18.98 -8.41
N GLY A 63 -0.81 17.85 -7.74
CA GLY A 63 -1.11 17.86 -6.29
C GLY A 63 -0.99 16.51 -5.57
N GLY A 64 -0.47 15.48 -6.23
CA GLY A 64 -0.33 14.15 -5.64
C GLY A 64 -1.68 13.47 -5.32
N VAL A 65 -1.62 12.43 -4.49
CA VAL A 65 -2.76 11.51 -4.28
C VAL A 65 -3.90 12.16 -3.49
N TYR A 66 -3.61 12.92 -2.45
CA TYR A 66 -4.65 13.59 -1.64
C TYR A 66 -5.43 14.63 -2.46
N PHE A 67 -4.74 15.42 -3.28
CA PHE A 67 -5.37 16.40 -4.15
C PHE A 67 -6.27 15.71 -5.19
N MET A 68 -5.80 14.63 -5.80
CA MET A 68 -6.56 13.86 -6.78
C MET A 68 -7.87 13.28 -6.18
N ILE A 69 -7.83 12.75 -4.95
CA ILE A 69 -9.01 12.16 -4.28
C ILE A 69 -9.99 13.25 -3.84
N SER A 70 -9.52 14.30 -3.16
CA SER A 70 -10.38 15.36 -2.62
C SER A 70 -11.14 16.13 -3.71
N ARG A 71 -10.55 16.26 -4.91
CA ARG A 71 -11.22 16.91 -6.06
C ARG A 71 -12.28 16.04 -6.73
N ASN A 72 -12.08 14.73 -6.78
CA ASN A 72 -12.98 13.80 -7.46
C ASN A 72 -14.14 13.31 -6.56
N LEU A 73 -13.88 13.09 -5.27
CA LEU A 73 -14.88 12.55 -4.33
C LEU A 73 -15.42 13.60 -3.35
N GLY A 74 -14.87 14.82 -3.35
CA GLY A 74 -15.25 15.90 -2.43
C GLY A 74 -14.38 15.94 -1.16
N ALA A 75 -14.48 17.07 -0.44
CA ALA A 75 -13.62 17.37 0.70
C ALA A 75 -13.83 16.44 1.91
N GLU A 76 -15.06 15.96 2.14
CA GLU A 76 -15.37 15.06 3.26
C GLU A 76 -14.67 13.70 3.09
N PHE A 77 -14.81 13.08 1.92
CA PHE A 77 -14.12 11.82 1.61
C PHE A 77 -12.61 12.01 1.51
N GLY A 78 -12.16 13.11 0.89
CA GLY A 78 -10.74 13.42 0.77
C GLY A 78 -10.04 13.53 2.12
N SER A 79 -10.62 14.29 3.05
CA SER A 79 -10.06 14.49 4.40
C SER A 79 -10.08 13.20 5.23
N ALA A 80 -11.18 12.43 5.21
CA ALA A 80 -11.27 11.17 5.93
C ALA A 80 -10.22 10.15 5.46
N VAL A 81 -10.10 9.94 4.13
CA VAL A 81 -9.09 9.05 3.56
C VAL A 81 -7.68 9.57 3.80
N GLY A 82 -7.47 10.88 3.71
CA GLY A 82 -6.18 11.51 3.94
C GLY A 82 -5.63 11.29 5.35
N ILE A 83 -6.48 11.45 6.38
CA ILE A 83 -6.08 11.24 7.79
C ILE A 83 -5.73 9.76 8.03
N LEU A 84 -6.54 8.83 7.51
CA LEU A 84 -6.25 7.40 7.64
C LEU A 84 -4.96 7.02 6.93
N PHE A 85 -4.72 7.56 5.73
CA PHE A 85 -3.49 7.30 4.98
C PHE A 85 -2.25 7.89 5.67
N TYR A 86 -2.37 9.07 6.29
CA TYR A 86 -1.29 9.66 7.08
C TYR A 86 -0.90 8.78 8.27
N LEU A 87 -1.89 8.34 9.05
CA LEU A 87 -1.65 7.46 10.20
C LEU A 87 -1.07 6.11 9.76
N ALA A 88 -1.59 5.52 8.70
CA ALA A 88 -1.08 4.27 8.15
C ALA A 88 0.41 4.37 7.77
N ASN A 89 0.82 5.44 7.07
CA ASN A 89 2.22 5.64 6.71
C ASN A 89 3.12 5.93 7.92
N THR A 90 2.61 6.63 8.92
CA THR A 90 3.35 6.91 10.17
C THR A 90 3.66 5.61 10.91
N VAL A 91 2.66 4.74 11.07
CA VAL A 91 2.84 3.42 11.69
C VAL A 91 3.72 2.51 10.83
N ALA A 92 3.53 2.52 9.50
CA ALA A 92 4.36 1.74 8.59
C ALA A 92 5.85 2.13 8.67
N SER A 93 6.15 3.44 8.79
CA SER A 93 7.52 3.92 8.98
C SER A 93 8.15 3.33 10.26
N SER A 94 7.41 3.29 11.37
CA SER A 94 7.90 2.67 12.61
C SER A 94 8.16 1.16 12.44
N MET A 95 7.28 0.45 11.71
CA MET A 95 7.45 -0.98 11.43
C MET A 95 8.72 -1.24 10.60
N TYR A 96 9.00 -0.41 9.60
CA TYR A 96 10.21 -0.54 8.79
C TYR A 96 11.49 -0.26 9.58
N LEU A 97 11.48 0.70 10.50
CA LEU A 97 12.62 0.97 11.39
C LEU A 97 12.89 -0.21 12.33
N ILE A 98 11.85 -0.76 12.96
CA ILE A 98 11.99 -1.92 13.85
C ILE A 98 12.51 -3.13 13.06
N GLY A 99 11.97 -3.36 11.86
CA GLY A 99 12.45 -4.41 10.96
C GLY A 99 13.91 -4.22 10.54
N GLY A 100 14.34 -2.97 10.33
CA GLY A 100 15.75 -2.66 10.06
C GLY A 100 16.65 -3.00 11.25
N ILE A 101 16.23 -2.65 12.48
CA ILE A 101 16.97 -2.98 13.70
C ILE A 101 17.04 -4.50 13.93
N GLU A 102 15.94 -5.23 13.67
CA GLU A 102 15.88 -6.69 13.80
C GLU A 102 16.89 -7.41 12.90
N VAL A 103 17.24 -6.85 11.74
CA VAL A 103 18.24 -7.41 10.81
C VAL A 103 19.68 -7.06 11.22
N MET A 104 19.89 -5.94 11.91
CA MET A 104 21.23 -5.49 12.30
C MET A 104 21.75 -6.16 13.57
N LEU A 105 20.85 -6.74 14.38
CA LEU A 105 21.16 -7.40 15.65
C LEU A 105 21.44 -8.88 15.44
#